data_AF-W9GUE9-F1
#
_entry.id   AF-W9GUE9-F1
#
_cell.length_a   1.000
_cell.length_b   1.000
_cell.length_c   1.000
_cell.angle_alpha   90.00
_cell.angle_beta   90.00
_cell.angle_gamma   90.00
#
_symmetry.space_group_name_H-M   'P 1'
#
loop_
_entity.id
_entity.type
_entity.pdbx_description
1 polymer ?
#
loop_
_entity_poly.entity_id
_entity_poly.type
_entity_poly.pdbx_seq_one_letter_code
_entity_poly.pdbx_strand_id
1 'polypeptide(L)'
;MAKPLVSDELWAAVAPLLPSRPPRPKGGRPPVDDRAALTGILFVLRSGIPWEMLPREMGCGSGMTCWRRLREWQATGVWEKLHRVLLDRLDKANAIDWSRAALDDATVPAKTRPSGETGGGLGAR
;
A
#
# COMPACT_ATOMS: atom_id res chain seq x y z
N MET A 1 -8.58 -19.13 18.38
CA MET A 1 -7.89 -17.83 18.30
C MET A 1 -7.91 -17.37 16.86
N ALA A 2 -8.19 -16.09 16.58
CA ALA A 2 -8.20 -15.58 15.21
C ALA A 2 -6.79 -15.65 14.61
N LYS A 3 -6.67 -16.10 13.35
CA LYS A 3 -5.39 -16.17 12.64
C LYS A 3 -4.86 -14.74 12.44
N PRO A 4 -3.60 -14.44 12.80
CA PRO A 4 -3.04 -13.11 12.57
C PRO A 4 -3.08 -12.81 11.07
N LEU A 5 -3.48 -11.58 10.75
CA LEU A 5 -3.66 -11.16 9.36
C LEU A 5 -2.33 -11.14 8.60
N VAL A 6 -1.23 -10.88 9.31
CA VAL A 6 0.14 -11.08 8.84
C VAL A 6 0.78 -12.23 9.64
N SER A 7 0.81 -13.42 9.04
CA SER A 7 1.52 -14.58 9.61
C SER A 7 3.04 -14.36 9.63
N ASP A 8 3.75 -15.12 10.46
CA ASP A 8 5.22 -15.06 10.48
C ASP A 8 5.83 -15.46 9.14
N GLU A 9 5.22 -16.43 8.45
CA GLU A 9 5.64 -16.87 7.12
C GLU A 9 5.48 -15.75 6.07
N LEU A 10 4.33 -15.06 6.06
CA LEU A 10 4.11 -13.91 5.19
C LEU A 10 5.11 -12.80 5.52
N TRP A 11 5.30 -12.53 6.82
CA TRP A 11 6.24 -11.52 7.27
C TRP A 11 7.67 -11.83 6.83
N ALA A 12 8.12 -13.08 6.94
CA ALA A 12 9.44 -13.52 6.50
C ALA A 12 9.64 -13.33 4.98
N ALA A 13 8.57 -13.39 4.18
CA ALA A 13 8.62 -13.10 2.75
C ALA A 13 8.71 -11.59 2.46
N VAL A 14 7.99 -10.77 3.23
CA VAL A 14 7.88 -9.32 2.99
C VAL A 14 9.05 -8.53 3.56
N ALA A 15 9.46 -8.82 4.80
CA ALA A 15 10.44 -8.03 5.53
C ALA A 15 11.75 -7.76 4.75
N PRO A 16 12.35 -8.73 4.02
CA PRO A 16 13.57 -8.50 3.24
C PRO A 16 13.38 -7.56 2.04
N LEU A 17 12.14 -7.35 1.60
CA LEU A 17 11.83 -6.51 0.44
C LEU A 17 11.67 -5.04 0.80
N LEU A 18 11.50 -4.74 2.10
CA LEU A 18 11.24 -3.40 2.59
C LEU A 18 12.49 -2.53 2.49
N PRO A 19 12.34 -1.24 2.13
CA PRO A 19 13.47 -0.32 2.09
C PRO A 19 14.06 -0.14 3.49
N SER A 20 15.39 -0.16 3.60
CA SER A 20 16.06 0.16 4.85
C SER A 20 15.75 1.59 5.25
N ARG A 21 15.32 1.79 6.50
CA ARG A 21 14.97 3.11 7.00
C ARG A 21 16.20 3.77 7.63
N PRO A 22 16.69 4.89 7.09
CA PRO A 22 17.82 5.58 7.69
C PRO A 22 17.45 6.06 9.11
N PRO A 23 18.38 6.01 10.07
CA PRO A 23 18.16 6.53 11.41
C PRO A 23 17.80 8.02 11.35
N ARG A 24 16.89 8.46 12.21
CA ARG A 24 16.52 9.89 12.29
C ARG A 24 17.45 10.60 13.28
N PRO A 25 18.36 11.48 12.83
CA PRO A 25 19.38 12.08 13.68
C PRO A 25 18.83 13.02 14.76
N LYS A 26 17.61 13.57 14.59
CA LYS A 26 16.99 14.53 15.52
C LYS A 26 16.03 13.90 16.55
N GLY A 27 15.95 12.57 16.63
CA GLY A 27 15.01 11.88 17.53
C GLY A 27 13.53 12.15 17.19
N GLY A 28 12.62 11.69 18.08
CA GLY A 28 11.16 11.84 17.95
C GLY A 28 10.40 10.54 18.21
N ARG A 29 9.06 10.58 18.10
CA ARG A 29 8.21 9.39 18.27
C ARG A 29 8.72 8.25 17.36
N PRO A 30 8.95 7.03 17.90
CA PRO A 30 9.34 5.89 17.10
C PRO A 30 8.34 5.68 15.97
N PRO A 31 8.82 5.35 14.77
CA PRO A 31 7.93 5.02 13.68
C PRO A 31 7.08 3.78 14.03
N VAL A 32 5.89 3.71 13.43
CA VAL A 32 5.09 2.48 13.46
C VAL A 32 5.91 1.37 12.80
N ASP A 33 5.98 0.24 13.52
CA ASP A 33 6.61 -1.00 13.07
C ASP A 33 6.06 -1.42 11.69
N ASP A 34 6.94 -1.95 10.85
CA ASP A 34 6.60 -2.25 9.46
C ASP A 34 5.59 -3.40 9.35
N ARG A 35 5.64 -4.39 10.25
CA ARG A 35 4.66 -5.48 10.30
C ARG A 35 3.30 -4.98 10.76
N ALA A 36 3.29 -4.06 11.74
CA ALA A 36 2.08 -3.40 12.18
C ALA A 36 1.47 -2.54 11.05
N ALA A 37 2.29 -1.79 10.30
CA ALA A 37 1.82 -1.02 9.15
C ALA A 37 1.24 -1.94 8.05
N LEU A 38 1.91 -3.05 7.71
CA LEU A 38 1.41 -4.05 6.77
C LEU A 38 0.07 -4.64 7.22
N THR A 39 -0.07 -4.94 8.51
CA THR A 39 -1.31 -5.44 9.10
C THR A 39 -2.46 -4.46 8.91
N GLY A 40 -2.23 -3.17 9.19
CA GLY A 40 -3.23 -2.12 9.00
C GLY A 40 -3.59 -1.91 7.53
N ILE A 41 -2.60 -1.91 6.62
CA ILE A 41 -2.82 -1.82 5.17
C ILE A 41 -3.74 -2.95 4.70
N LEU A 42 -3.39 -4.20 4.99
CA LEU A 42 -4.15 -5.35 4.52
C LEU A 42 -5.54 -5.42 5.16
N PHE A 43 -5.69 -4.96 6.41
CA PHE A 43 -7.01 -4.87 7.04
C PHE A 43 -7.93 -3.89 6.30
N VAL A 44 -7.44 -2.67 5.98
CA VAL A 44 -8.21 -1.68 5.23
C VAL A 44 -8.54 -2.18 3.83
N LEU A 45 -7.56 -2.75 3.11
CA LEU A 45 -7.77 -3.26 1.76
C LEU A 45 -8.75 -4.43 1.72
N ARG A 46 -8.76 -5.29 2.74
CA ARG A 46 -9.69 -6.42 2.84
C ARG A 46 -11.11 -6.01 3.24
N SER A 47 -11.24 -5.03 4.13
CA SER A 47 -12.53 -4.60 4.68
C SER A 47 -13.20 -3.49 3.86
N GLY A 48 -12.43 -2.74 3.06
CA GLY A 48 -12.93 -1.62 2.28
C GLY A 48 -13.30 -0.38 3.11
N ILE A 49 -12.94 -0.34 4.40
CA ILE A 49 -13.25 0.80 5.26
C ILE A 49 -12.42 2.04 4.87
N PRO A 50 -12.90 3.26 5.17
CA PRO A 50 -12.06 4.45 5.09
C PRO A 50 -10.81 4.32 5.97
N TRP A 51 -9.69 4.90 5.55
CA TRP A 51 -8.43 4.87 6.31
C TRP A 51 -8.59 5.48 7.70
N GLU A 52 -9.39 6.54 7.83
CA GLU A 52 -9.68 7.23 9.08
C GLU A 52 -10.42 6.34 10.10
N MET A 53 -11.10 5.29 9.61
CA MET A 53 -11.87 4.34 10.41
C MET A 53 -11.05 3.12 10.84
N LEU A 54 -9.75 3.07 10.54
CA LEU A 54 -8.88 1.97 11.00
C LEU A 54 -8.89 1.91 12.55
N PRO A 55 -9.30 0.78 13.16
CA PRO A 55 -9.40 0.66 14.61
C PRO A 55 -8.03 0.85 15.29
N ARG A 56 -7.99 1.67 16.35
CA ARG A 56 -6.72 2.03 17.03
C ARG A 56 -6.19 0.90 17.90
N GLU A 57 -7.08 0.06 18.41
CA GLU A 57 -6.81 -1.12 19.22
C GLU A 57 -5.94 -2.16 18.50
N MET A 58 -5.87 -2.10 17.16
CA MET A 58 -4.99 -2.98 16.37
C MET A 58 -3.50 -2.63 16.48
N GLY A 59 -3.13 -1.51 17.11
CA GLY A 59 -1.73 -1.11 17.27
C GLY A 59 -1.00 -0.76 15.96
N CYS A 60 -1.73 -0.63 14.85
CA CYS A 60 -1.18 -0.37 13.51
C CYS A 60 -0.88 1.12 13.24
N GLY A 61 -0.98 1.98 14.27
CA GLY A 61 -0.96 3.43 14.11
C GLY A 61 -2.26 3.98 13.53
N SER A 62 -2.21 5.18 12.93
CA SER A 62 -3.36 5.73 12.22
C SER A 62 -3.48 5.15 10.81
N GLY A 63 -4.68 5.09 10.24
CA GLY A 63 -4.82 4.63 8.86
C GLY A 63 -4.12 5.55 7.85
N MET A 64 -4.01 6.85 8.12
CA MET A 64 -3.16 7.74 7.30
C MET A 64 -1.67 7.36 7.34
N THR A 65 -1.19 6.79 8.45
CA THR A 65 0.17 6.23 8.52
C THR A 65 0.30 5.00 7.63
N CYS A 66 -0.70 4.13 7.65
CA CYS A 66 -0.76 2.94 6.79
C CYS A 66 -0.83 3.33 5.30
N TRP A 67 -1.67 4.29 4.94
CA TRP A 67 -1.79 4.80 3.56
C TRP A 67 -0.48 5.41 3.05
N ARG A 68 0.18 6.24 3.87
CA ARG A 68 1.51 6.78 3.52
C ARG A 68 2.53 5.66 3.30
N ARG A 69 2.49 4.62 4.12
CA ARG A 69 3.37 3.46 3.98
C ARG A 69 3.08 2.66 2.71
N LEU A 70 1.81 2.44 2.41
CA LEU A 70 1.37 1.80 1.16
C LEU A 70 1.94 2.53 -0.06
N ARG A 71 1.83 3.86 -0.08
CA ARG A 71 2.34 4.70 -1.15
C ARG A 71 3.87 4.69 -1.24
N GLU A 72 4.56 4.74 -0.10
CA GLU A 72 6.03 4.65 -0.03
C GLU A 72 6.54 3.32 -0.58
N TRP A 73 5.90 2.21 -0.19
CA TRP A 73 6.22 0.87 -0.66
C TRP A 73 5.92 0.66 -2.13
N GLN A 74 4.85 1.30 -2.64
CA GLN A 74 4.57 1.32 -4.07
C GLN A 74 5.64 2.09 -4.84
N ALA A 75 6.01 3.28 -4.38
CA ALA A 75 7.06 4.08 -5.02
C ALA A 75 8.44 3.39 -5.01
N THR A 76 8.71 2.51 -4.06
CA THR A 76 9.98 1.77 -3.91
C THR A 76 9.97 0.37 -4.53
N GLY A 77 8.86 -0.01 -5.18
CA GLY A 77 8.76 -1.27 -5.91
C GLY A 77 8.53 -2.50 -5.01
N VAL A 78 8.13 -2.32 -3.75
CA VAL A 78 7.98 -3.41 -2.76
C VAL A 78 6.88 -4.38 -3.21
N TRP A 79 5.77 -3.87 -3.71
CA TRP A 79 4.62 -4.71 -4.10
C TRP A 79 4.93 -5.55 -5.33
N GLU A 80 5.64 -5.00 -6.31
CA GLU A 80 6.10 -5.70 -7.50
C GLU A 80 7.12 -6.79 -7.14
N LYS A 81 8.04 -6.49 -6.21
CA LYS A 81 8.97 -7.51 -5.67
C LYS A 81 8.22 -8.62 -4.95
N LEU A 82 7.25 -8.28 -4.11
CA LEU A 82 6.46 -9.26 -3.36
C LEU A 82 5.65 -10.16 -4.30
N HIS A 83 5.02 -9.57 -5.32
CA HIS A 83 4.28 -10.32 -6.33
C HIS A 83 5.18 -11.35 -7.01
N ARG A 84 6.39 -10.96 -7.44
CA ARG A 84 7.37 -11.90 -8.02
C ARG A 84 7.77 -13.02 -7.06
N VAL A 85 8.04 -12.71 -5.79
CA VAL A 85 8.37 -13.74 -4.78
C VAL A 85 7.24 -14.74 -4.59
N LEU A 86 5.99 -14.30 -4.62
CA LEU A 86 4.83 -15.18 -4.50
C LEU A 86 4.64 -16.04 -5.75
N LEU A 87 4.82 -15.47 -6.94
CA LEU A 87 4.81 -16.23 -8.20
C LEU A 87 5.90 -17.31 -8.20
N ASP A 88 7.15 -16.97 -7.85
CA ASP A 88 8.24 -17.94 -7.79
C ASP A 88 7.96 -19.08 -6.80
N ARG A 89 7.30 -18.80 -5.67
CA ARG A 89 6.91 -19.82 -4.69
C ARG A 89 5.82 -20.73 -5.24
N LEU A 90 4.81 -20.17 -5.90
CA LEU A 90 3.72 -20.94 -6.49
C LEU A 90 4.19 -21.80 -7.66
N ASP A 91 5.10 -21.28 -8.48
CA ASP A 91 5.72 -22.02 -9.58
C ASP A 91 6.49 -23.24 -9.06
N LYS A 92 7.34 -23.04 -8.05
CA LYS A 92 8.07 -24.14 -7.38
C LYS A 92 7.17 -25.15 -6.70
N ALA A 93 6.01 -24.73 -6.21
CA ALA A 93 4.99 -25.61 -5.63
C ALA A 93 4.14 -26.32 -6.70
N ASN A 94 4.40 -26.08 -7.99
CA ASN A 94 3.59 -26.51 -9.13
C ASN A 94 2.10 -26.16 -8.98
N ALA A 95 1.85 -25.03 -8.31
CA ALA A 95 0.53 -24.52 -7.94
C ALA A 95 0.05 -23.40 -8.87
N ILE A 96 0.83 -23.04 -9.89
CA ILE A 96 0.39 -22.14 -10.96
C ILE A 96 -0.21 -22.96 -12.09
N ASP A 97 -1.52 -22.86 -12.23
CA ASP A 97 -2.19 -23.27 -13.45
C ASP A 97 -2.04 -22.18 -14.51
N TRP A 98 -0.98 -22.28 -15.31
CA TRP A 98 -0.67 -21.34 -16.38
C TRP A 98 -1.76 -21.24 -17.45
N SER A 99 -2.66 -22.23 -17.55
CA SER A 99 -3.80 -22.17 -18.46
C SER A 99 -4.89 -21.18 -18.01
N ARG A 100 -4.83 -20.73 -16.75
CA ARG A 100 -5.77 -19.79 -16.13
C ARG A 100 -5.12 -18.45 -15.78
N ALA A 101 -3.84 -18.27 -16.11
CA ALA A 101 -3.15 -17.00 -15.92
C ALA A 101 -3.69 -15.97 -16.93
N ALA A 102 -4.38 -14.95 -16.43
CA ALA A 102 -4.83 -13.81 -17.22
C ALA A 102 -4.02 -12.57 -16.83
N LEU A 103 -3.46 -11.88 -17.83
CA LEU A 103 -2.88 -10.56 -17.67
C LEU A 103 -4.01 -9.55 -17.88
N ASP A 104 -4.45 -8.88 -16.82
CA ASP A 104 -5.42 -7.78 -16.93
C ASP A 104 -4.69 -6.44 -16.72
N ASP A 105 -4.67 -5.61 -17.75
CA ASP A 105 -4.12 -4.25 -17.71
C ASP A 105 -5.22 -3.28 -18.13
N ALA A 106 -5.67 -2.45 -17.19
CA ALA A 106 -6.68 -1.43 -17.42
C ALA A 106 -6.17 -0.09 -16.89
N THR A 107 -5.65 0.74 -17.80
CA THR A 107 -5.28 2.12 -17.47
C THR A 107 -6.43 3.04 -17.90
N VAL A 108 -7.18 3.58 -16.93
CA VAL A 108 -8.21 4.60 -17.21
C VAL A 108 -7.59 5.99 -17.05
N PRO A 109 -7.52 6.81 -18.10
CA PRO A 109 -7.05 8.18 -17.99
C PRO A 109 -7.95 8.98 -17.03
N ALA A 110 -7.34 9.76 -16.13
CA ALA A 110 -8.09 10.68 -15.29
C ALA A 110 -8.81 11.73 -16.18
N LYS A 111 -10.11 11.95 -15.93
CA LYS A 111 -10.86 13.00 -16.60
C LYS A 111 -10.33 14.37 -16.16
N THR A 112 -9.54 15.02 -17.02
CA THR A 112 -9.14 16.42 -16.84
C THR A 112 -10.40 17.29 -16.88
N ARG A 113 -10.69 18.03 -15.81
CA ARG A 113 -11.70 19.09 -15.87
C ARG A 113 -11.12 20.26 -16.67
N PRO A 114 -11.83 20.80 -17.68
CA PRO A 114 -11.39 22.03 -18.32
C PRO A 114 -11.41 23.16 -17.28
N SER A 115 -10.27 23.80 -17.07
CA SER A 115 -10.18 25.04 -16.29
C SER A 115 -11.03 26.09 -17.00
N GLY A 116 -12.07 26.57 -16.32
CA GLY A 116 -12.92 27.64 -16.83
C GLY A 116 -12.12 28.92 -17.03
N GLU A 117 -12.23 29.48 -18.23
CA GLU A 117 -11.79 30.83 -18.57
C GLU A 117 -12.57 31.85 -17.73
N THR A 118 -11.89 32.55 -16.83
CA THR A 118 -12.42 33.79 -16.23
C THR A 118 -12.24 34.94 -17.21
N GLY A 119 -13.30 35.25 -17.96
CA GLY A 119 -13.44 36.50 -18.69
C GLY A 119 -13.59 37.67 -17.72
N GLY A 120 -12.59 38.54 -17.65
CA GLY A 120 -12.62 39.80 -16.91
C GLY A 120 -12.68 40.97 -17.88
N GLY A 121 -13.85 41.24 -18.44
CA GLY A 121 -14.16 42.53 -19.07
C GLY A 121 -14.77 43.45 -18.02
N LEU A 122 -14.05 44.51 -17.64
CA LEU A 122 -14.66 45.64 -16.93
C LEU A 122 -14.17 46.93 -17.57
N GLY A 123 -15.03 47.49 -18.42
CA GLY A 123 -14.98 48.91 -18.77
C GLY A 123 -15.55 49.72 -17.61
N ALA A 124 -14.84 50.74 -17.20
CA ALA A 124 -15.38 51.89 -16.50
C ALA A 124 -14.51 53.11 -16.82
N ARG A 125 -15.10 54.00 -17.63
CA ARG A 125 -15.02 55.47 -17.64
C ARG A 125 -13.69 56.14 -17.37
#